data_AF-A0A931QMZ8-F1
#
_entry.id   AF-A0A931QMZ8-F1
#
_cell.length_a   1.000
_cell.length_b   1.000
_cell.length_c   1.000
_cell.angle_alpha   90.00
_cell.angle_beta   90.00
_cell.angle_gamma   90.00
#
_symmetry.space_group_name_H-M   'P 1'
#
loop_
_entity.id
_entity.type
_entity.pdbx_description
1 polymer ?
#
loop_
_entity_poly.entity_id
_entity_poly.type
_entity_poly.pdbx_seq_one_letter_code
_entity_poly.pdbx_strand_id
1 'polypeptide(L)'
;MGNGNDDFRDRVKEKLKENREAFEGQYKDELSKLLGLSKDEIKKITPDGTGMEVYQNLISVVQEASRVNLSQAELKTRIAELGSVAIEISKMVAPLAKLFV
;
A
#
# COMPACT_ATOMS: atom_id res chain seq x y z
N MET A 1 -25.53 3.73 11.51
CA MET A 1 -24.36 2.84 11.55
C MET A 1 -23.52 3.14 10.33
N GLY A 2 -22.37 3.78 10.48
CA GLY A 2 -21.51 4.06 9.34
C GLY A 2 -20.11 4.42 9.79
N ASN A 3 -19.14 3.74 9.17
CA ASN A 3 -17.78 4.23 8.95
C ASN A 3 -16.81 4.23 10.15
N GLY A 4 -16.28 3.05 10.48
CA GLY A 4 -14.89 2.95 10.98
C GLY A 4 -13.86 2.70 9.87
N ASN A 5 -14.33 2.49 8.63
CA ASN A 5 -13.51 2.18 7.45
C ASN A 5 -13.04 3.43 6.68
N ASP A 6 -13.80 4.54 6.75
CA ASP A 6 -13.47 5.78 6.05
C ASP A 6 -12.38 6.57 6.80
N ASP A 7 -12.47 6.69 8.13
CA ASP A 7 -11.50 7.45 8.94
C ASP A 7 -10.05 7.01 8.77
N PHE A 8 -9.82 5.70 8.60
CA PHE A 8 -8.46 5.20 8.42
C PHE A 8 -7.92 5.55 7.03
N ARG A 9 -8.72 5.36 5.99
CA ARG A 9 -8.34 5.78 4.64
C ARG A 9 -8.07 7.27 4.59
N ASP A 10 -8.93 8.06 5.22
CA ASP A 10 -8.80 9.51 5.23
C ASP A 10 -7.55 9.96 5.97
N ARG A 11 -7.23 9.37 7.14
CA ARG A 11 -5.99 9.64 7.88
C ARG A 11 -4.72 9.24 7.14
N VAL A 12 -4.73 8.07 6.52
CA VAL A 12 -3.57 7.62 5.72
C VAL A 12 -3.42 8.52 4.50
N LYS A 13 -4.53 8.85 3.83
CA LYS A 13 -4.55 9.76 2.69
C LYS A 13 -4.11 11.16 3.08
N GLU A 14 -4.44 11.64 4.28
CA GLU A 14 -3.99 12.92 4.82
C GLU A 14 -2.48 12.92 5.03
N LYS A 15 -1.91 11.92 5.75
CA LYS A 15 -0.46 11.74 5.91
C LYS A 15 0.28 11.66 4.58
N LEU A 16 -0.33 11.03 3.57
CA LEU A 16 0.24 10.93 2.24
C LEU A 16 0.09 12.21 1.42
N LYS A 17 -0.99 12.97 1.64
CA LYS A 17 -1.24 14.27 1.01
C LYS A 17 -0.33 15.35 1.57
N GLU A 18 0.16 15.22 2.80
CA GLU A 18 1.28 16.02 3.29
C GLU A 18 2.56 15.72 2.49
N ASN A 19 2.73 14.48 2.04
CA ASN A 19 3.85 14.03 1.21
C ASN A 19 3.48 14.00 -0.28
N ARG A 20 2.95 15.12 -0.81
CA ARG A 20 2.49 15.24 -2.21
C ARG A 20 3.52 14.76 -3.22
N GLU A 21 4.80 14.97 -2.96
CA GLU A 21 5.91 14.56 -3.83
C GLU A 21 5.89 13.06 -4.14
N ALA A 22 5.60 12.22 -3.14
CA ALA A 22 5.49 10.78 -3.34
C ALA A 22 4.21 10.38 -4.09
N PHE A 23 3.14 11.19 -3.96
CA PHE A 23 1.86 10.96 -4.63
C PHE A 23 1.83 11.47 -6.08
N GLU A 24 2.75 12.37 -6.45
CA GLU A 24 2.93 12.86 -7.82
C GLU A 24 4.03 12.10 -8.58
N GLY A 25 4.79 11.25 -7.90
CA GLY A 25 5.84 10.42 -8.50
C GLY A 25 5.30 9.21 -9.28
N GLN A 26 6.23 8.36 -9.74
CA GLN A 26 5.95 7.25 -10.66
C GLN A 26 4.97 6.21 -10.12
N TYR A 27 4.82 6.09 -8.80
CA TYR A 27 3.96 5.10 -8.12
C TYR A 27 2.62 5.68 -7.63
N LYS A 28 2.21 6.83 -8.17
CA LYS A 28 0.93 7.47 -7.89
C LYS A 28 -0.27 6.53 -8.00
N ASP A 29 -0.37 5.78 -9.10
CA ASP A 29 -1.54 4.93 -9.37
C ASP A 29 -1.58 3.77 -8.37
N GLU A 30 -0.43 3.12 -8.15
CA GLU A 30 -0.20 2.09 -7.13
C GLU A 30 -0.62 2.56 -5.73
N LEU A 31 -0.16 3.74 -5.29
CA LEU A 31 -0.53 4.32 -4.00
C LEU A 31 -2.03 4.60 -3.93
N SER A 32 -2.62 5.20 -4.97
CA SER A 32 -4.05 5.49 -4.99
C SER A 32 -4.89 4.22 -4.93
N LYS A 33 -4.46 3.14 -5.58
CA LYS A 33 -5.14 1.84 -5.54
C LYS A 33 -4.97 1.15 -4.19
N LEU A 34 -3.77 1.22 -3.58
CA LEU A 34 -3.53 0.76 -2.22
C LEU A 34 -4.47 1.44 -1.25
N LEU A 35 -4.58 2.76 -1.29
CA LEU A 35 -5.54 3.53 -0.47
C LEU A 35 -7.00 3.20 -0.75
N GLY A 36 -7.28 2.71 -1.95
CA GLY A 36 -8.58 2.18 -2.34
C GLY A 36 -8.92 0.84 -1.70
N LEU A 37 -7.97 0.11 -1.10
CA LEU A 37 -8.27 -1.14 -0.41
C LEU A 37 -9.05 -0.90 0.89
N SER A 38 -10.06 -1.73 1.14
CA SER A 38 -10.83 -1.70 2.39
C SER A 38 -10.14 -2.52 3.46
N LYS A 39 -10.28 -2.14 4.72
CA LYS A 39 -9.86 -2.99 5.86
C LYS A 39 -10.45 -4.39 5.80
N ASP A 40 -11.68 -4.53 5.31
CA ASP A 40 -12.32 -5.85 5.09
C ASP A 40 -11.57 -6.71 4.08
N GLU A 41 -11.07 -6.13 2.99
CA GLU A 41 -10.26 -6.85 2.00
C GLU A 41 -8.93 -7.30 2.61
N ILE A 42 -8.30 -6.45 3.43
CA ILE A 42 -7.09 -6.80 4.16
C ILE A 42 -7.36 -7.89 5.21
N LYS A 43 -8.47 -7.80 5.95
CA LYS A 43 -8.88 -8.80 6.95
C LYS A 43 -9.19 -10.16 6.32
N LYS A 44 -9.71 -10.20 5.09
CA LYS A 44 -9.94 -11.46 4.36
C LYS A 44 -8.64 -12.21 4.08
N ILE A 45 -7.55 -11.48 3.83
CA ILE A 45 -6.24 -12.07 3.55
C ILE A 45 -5.48 -12.34 4.84
N THR A 46 -5.62 -11.47 5.84
CA THR A 46 -4.92 -11.56 7.11
C THR A 46 -5.89 -11.49 8.29
N PRO A 47 -6.53 -12.61 8.66
CA PRO A 47 -7.44 -12.66 9.80
C PRO A 47 -6.72 -12.46 11.15
N ASP A 48 -5.41 -12.70 11.20
CA ASP A 48 -4.53 -12.51 12.37
C ASP A 48 -4.36 -11.05 12.83
N GLY A 49 -4.94 -10.07 12.11
CA GLY A 49 -4.89 -8.66 12.48
C GLY A 49 -3.58 -7.94 12.13
N THR A 50 -2.52 -8.67 11.78
CA THR A 50 -1.24 -8.13 11.27
C THR A 50 -1.35 -7.47 9.90
N GLY A 51 -2.42 -7.75 9.14
CA GLY A 51 -2.61 -7.19 7.80
C GLY A 51 -2.68 -5.66 7.78
N MET A 52 -3.20 -5.01 8.84
CA MET A 52 -3.20 -3.54 8.91
C MET A 52 -1.80 -2.94 9.06
N GLU A 53 -0.95 -3.59 9.86
CA GLU A 53 0.42 -3.13 10.10
C GLU A 53 1.26 -3.31 8.83
N VAL A 54 1.13 -4.47 8.19
CA VAL A 54 1.77 -4.76 6.91
C VAL A 54 1.28 -3.82 5.81
N TYR A 55 -0.01 -3.52 5.75
CA TYR A 55 -0.57 -2.56 4.79
C TYR A 55 -0.01 -1.14 4.98
N GLN A 56 0.13 -0.67 6.23
CA GLN A 56 0.75 0.62 6.51
C GLN A 56 2.21 0.63 6.06
N ASN A 57 2.97 -0.41 6.38
CA ASN A 57 4.36 -0.53 5.95
C ASN A 57 4.50 -0.60 4.43
N LEU A 58 3.58 -1.30 3.75
CA LEU A 58 3.53 -1.39 2.30
C LEU A 58 3.34 -0.01 1.66
N ILE A 59 2.42 0.79 2.19
CA ILE A 59 2.22 2.17 1.74
C ILE A 59 3.49 3.00 1.93
N SER A 60 4.13 2.93 3.10
CA SER A 60 5.38 3.64 3.37
C SER A 60 6.50 3.24 2.40
N VAL A 61 6.62 1.95 2.10
CA VAL A 61 7.61 1.43 1.14
C VAL A 61 7.36 1.97 -0.27
N VAL A 62 6.12 1.93 -0.76
CA VAL A 62 5.77 2.45 -2.10
C VAL A 62 5.95 3.97 -2.15
N GLN A 63 5.63 4.66 -1.06
CA GLN A 63 5.81 6.10 -0.91
C GLN A 63 7.30 6.48 -0.97
N GLU A 64 8.14 5.81 -0.19
CA GLU A 64 9.58 6.00 -0.24
C GLU A 64 10.12 5.69 -1.63
N ALA A 65 9.69 4.57 -2.23
CA ALA A 65 10.08 4.20 -3.60
C ALA A 65 9.73 5.29 -4.61
N SER A 66 8.59 5.95 -4.45
CA SER A 66 8.20 7.09 -5.30
C SER A 66 9.11 8.30 -5.07
N ARG A 67 9.41 8.59 -3.80
CA ARG A 67 10.24 9.73 -3.40
C ARG A 67 11.69 9.61 -3.87
N VAL A 68 12.28 8.42 -3.76
CA VAL A 68 13.68 8.16 -4.15
C VAL A 68 13.82 7.61 -5.58
N ASN A 69 12.74 7.59 -6.37
CA ASN A 69 12.74 7.03 -7.73
C ASN A 69 13.31 5.60 -7.78
N LEU A 70 12.89 4.73 -6.86
CA LEU A 70 13.28 3.31 -6.90
C LEU A 70 12.76 2.65 -8.16
N SER A 71 13.50 1.65 -8.64
CA SER A 71 13.03 0.81 -9.75
C SER A 71 11.95 -0.17 -9.30
N GLN A 72 11.14 -0.63 -10.24
CA GLN A 72 10.11 -1.66 -9.99
C GLN A 72 10.68 -2.94 -9.34
N ALA A 73 11.89 -3.35 -9.72
CA ALA A 73 12.58 -4.48 -9.11
C ALA A 73 12.93 -4.23 -7.63
N GLU A 74 13.42 -3.04 -7.29
CA GLU A 74 13.74 -2.67 -5.90
C GLU A 74 12.48 -2.56 -5.05
N LEU A 75 11.42 -1.98 -5.60
CA LEU A 75 10.12 -1.94 -4.94
C LEU A 75 9.61 -3.36 -4.64
N LYS A 76 9.71 -4.26 -5.62
CA LYS A 76 9.36 -5.68 -5.44
C LYS A 76 10.16 -6.31 -4.30
N THR A 77 11.47 -6.09 -4.25
CA THR A 77 12.34 -6.60 -3.18
C THR A 77 11.90 -6.07 -1.82
N ARG A 78 11.70 -4.76 -1.67
CA ARG A 78 11.24 -4.16 -0.41
C ARG A 78 9.89 -4.71 0.06
N ILE A 79 8.96 -4.92 -0.88
CA ILE A 79 7.66 -5.53 -0.57
C ILE A 79 7.85 -7.00 -0.14
N ALA A 80 8.75 -7.74 -0.78
CA ALA A 80 9.05 -9.11 -0.39
C ALA A 80 9.73 -9.19 0.98
N GLU A 81 10.56 -8.20 1.33
CA GLU A 81 11.20 -8.06 2.65
C GLU A 81 10.19 -7.77 3.77
N LEU A 82 9.08 -7.09 3.47
CA LEU A 82 7.96 -6.94 4.41
C LEU A 82 7.25 -8.28 4.70
N GLY A 83 7.45 -9.28 3.85
CA GLY A 83 6.95 -10.64 4.01
C GLY A 83 5.79 -10.99 3.07
N SER A 84 5.39 -12.27 3.11
CA SER A 84 4.39 -12.82 2.19
C SER A 84 3.04 -12.09 2.27
N VAL A 85 2.66 -11.59 3.45
CA VAL A 85 1.41 -10.82 3.62
C VAL A 85 1.44 -9.53 2.78
N ALA A 86 2.58 -8.85 2.71
CA ALA A 86 2.71 -7.62 1.91
C ALA A 86 2.58 -7.92 0.42
N ILE A 87 3.15 -9.05 -0.03
CA ILE A 87 3.02 -9.53 -1.40
C ILE A 87 1.56 -9.84 -1.73
N GLU A 88 0.83 -10.52 -0.84
CA GLU A 88 -0.58 -10.85 -1.05
C GLU A 88 -1.47 -9.59 -1.12
N ILE A 89 -1.24 -8.62 -0.24
CA ILE A 89 -1.92 -7.32 -0.29
C ILE A 89 -1.56 -6.57 -1.59
N SER A 90 -0.30 -6.64 -2.02
CA SER A 90 0.16 -6.01 -3.27
C SER A 90 -0.50 -6.64 -4.50
N LYS A 91 -0.74 -7.96 -4.49
CA LYS A 91 -1.44 -8.66 -5.58
C LYS A 91 -2.91 -8.25 -5.72
N MET A 92 -3.55 -7.75 -4.66
CA MET A 92 -4.90 -7.17 -4.74
C MET A 92 -4.93 -5.87 -5.57
N VAL A 93 -3.79 -5.21 -5.67
CA VAL A 93 -3.62 -3.97 -6.39
C VAL A 93 -3.07 -4.28 -7.76
N ALA A 94 -3.92 -4.26 -8.79
CA ALA A 94 -3.55 -4.59 -10.17
C ALA A 94 -2.21 -4.00 -10.66
N PRO A 95 -1.87 -2.72 -10.43
CA PRO A 95 -0.57 -2.18 -10.86
C PRO A 95 0.63 -2.74 -10.07
N LEU A 96 0.47 -3.05 -8.78
CA LEU A 96 1.52 -3.71 -7.99
C LEU A 96 1.61 -5.21 -8.31
N ALA A 97 0.48 -5.86 -8.59
CA ALA A 97 0.43 -7.27 -8.98
C ALA A 97 1.30 -7.56 -10.21
N LYS A 98 1.42 -6.58 -11.14
CA LYS A 98 2.32 -6.67 -12.29
C LYS A 98 3.81 -6.78 -11.93
N LEU A 99 4.19 -6.41 -10.71
CA LEU A 99 5.56 -6.61 -10.21
C LEU A 99 5.81 -8.08 -9.81
N PHE A 100 4.74 -8.82 -9.53
CA PHE A 100 4.76 -10.18 -9.01
C PHE A 100 4.19 -11.23 -9.98
N VAL A 101 3.84 -10.82 -11.22
CA VAL A 101 3.42 -11.70 -12.32
C VAL A 101 4.59 -12.21 -13.13
#